data_AF-A0A969V4A0-F1
#
_entry.id   AF-A0A969V4A0-F1
#
_cell.length_a   1.000
_cell.length_b   1.000
_cell.length_c   1.000
_cell.angle_alpha   90.00
_cell.angle_beta   90.00
_cell.angle_gamma   90.00
#
_symmetry.space_group_name_H-M   'P 1'
#
loop_
_entity.id
_entity.type
_entity.pdbx_description
1 polymer ?
#
loop_
_entity_poly.entity_id
_entity_poly.type
_entity_poly.pdbx_seq_one_letter_code
_entity_poly.pdbx_strand_id
1 'polypeptide(L)'
;MKSGVKNKNKNLWLLCCGFWLLLSNSLDNPAKAQNLTPNTSPKTQRGAVGAKRFSCSNQNLEALTTQLLRDLPSYANRASQRARRLSRAAEAYSYMVVAGRPEFQPLPLNSSGYTANSLKTASVGVEQVFFTTLERQYTAGKAVQLQQFHWLFLTKTKTDWRFVMMFSQTGFYPKNQPPTPPRDSSNGVIAQGIAAWLRDCRAGSVRVRSLHLGS
;
A
#
# COMPACT_ATOMS: atom_id res chain seq x y z
N MET A 1 67.51 33.61 1.31
CA MET A 1 67.78 32.82 0.09
C MET A 1 66.47 32.14 -0.30
N LYS A 2 65.79 32.60 -1.36
CA LYS A 2 65.50 31.86 -2.63
C LYS A 2 65.20 30.37 -2.39
N SER A 3 64.16 29.72 -2.91
CA SER A 3 63.02 30.03 -3.80
C SER A 3 62.39 28.66 -4.09
N GLY A 4 61.07 28.52 -4.24
CA GLY A 4 60.54 27.28 -4.82
C GLY A 4 59.04 27.00 -4.67
N VAL A 5 58.20 27.90 -5.15
CA VAL A 5 56.79 27.60 -5.44
C VAL A 5 56.72 26.70 -6.68
N LYS A 6 55.98 25.59 -6.62
CA LYS A 6 55.45 24.91 -7.82
C LYS A 6 53.94 24.73 -7.70
N ASN A 7 53.24 25.72 -8.24
CA ASN A 7 51.82 25.72 -8.56
C ASN A 7 51.60 24.73 -9.73
N LYS A 8 50.74 23.72 -9.55
CA LYS A 8 50.33 22.84 -10.66
C LYS A 8 48.96 23.28 -11.16
N ASN A 9 49.00 23.89 -12.34
CA ASN A 9 47.86 24.35 -13.11
C ASN A 9 46.81 23.25 -13.33
N LYS A 10 45.58 23.57 -12.90
CA LYS A 10 44.34 23.06 -13.47
C LYS A 10 44.16 23.77 -14.81
N ASN A 11 44.36 23.09 -15.94
CA ASN A 11 43.83 23.46 -17.28
C ASN A 11 44.47 22.57 -18.38
N LEU A 12 44.34 21.25 -18.25
CA LEU A 12 44.73 20.34 -19.33
C LEU A 12 43.89 19.05 -19.29
N TRP A 13 42.58 19.20 -19.23
CA TRP A 13 41.64 18.08 -19.35
C TRP A 13 40.35 18.49 -20.07
N LEU A 14 40.47 19.35 -21.08
CA LEU A 14 39.32 19.85 -21.85
C LEU A 14 39.56 19.88 -23.37
N LEU A 15 40.61 19.22 -23.91
CA LEU A 15 40.98 19.37 -25.32
C LEU A 15 41.26 18.07 -26.10
N CYS A 16 40.70 16.92 -25.70
CA CYS A 16 40.88 15.65 -26.45
C CYS A 16 39.60 14.85 -26.80
N CYS A 17 38.38 15.35 -26.55
CA CYS A 17 37.15 14.61 -26.91
C CYS A 17 36.23 15.35 -27.90
N GLY A 18 36.78 16.32 -28.65
CA GLY A 18 36.03 17.14 -29.61
C GLY A 18 36.01 16.62 -31.05
N PHE A 19 36.45 15.38 -31.30
CA PHE A 19 36.64 14.87 -32.67
C PHE A 19 36.11 13.45 -32.89
N TRP A 20 34.93 13.15 -32.34
CA TRP A 20 34.15 11.93 -32.62
C TRP A 20 32.66 12.27 -32.87
N LEU A 21 32.40 13.43 -33.48
CA LEU A 21 31.02 13.88 -33.77
C LEU A 21 30.70 14.02 -35.26
N LEU A 22 31.59 13.60 -36.16
CA LEU A 22 31.33 13.66 -37.59
C LEU A 22 31.92 12.39 -38.22
N LEU A 23 31.05 11.54 -38.79
CA LEU A 23 31.33 10.25 -39.47
C LEU A 23 31.13 8.99 -38.61
N SER A 24 29.88 8.72 -38.22
CA SER A 24 29.36 7.34 -38.31
C SER A 24 27.90 7.42 -38.70
N ASN A 25 27.67 7.19 -39.98
CA ASN A 25 26.36 7.10 -40.59
C ASN A 25 25.48 6.09 -39.84
N SER A 26 24.25 6.53 -39.62
CA SER A 26 23.02 5.74 -39.50
C SER A 26 23.14 4.34 -40.12
N LEU A 27 23.37 3.35 -39.26
CA LEU A 27 22.79 2.03 -39.46
C LEU A 27 21.38 2.07 -38.87
N ASP A 28 20.47 2.66 -39.65
CA ASP A 28 19.05 2.37 -39.52
C ASP A 28 18.88 0.89 -39.85
N ASN A 29 18.89 0.05 -38.83
CA ASN A 29 18.27 -1.26 -38.96
C ASN A 29 16.77 -0.99 -39.04
N PRO A 30 16.07 -1.22 -40.18
CA PRO A 30 14.64 -1.37 -40.10
C PRO A 30 14.40 -2.65 -39.32
N ALA A 31 14.10 -2.52 -38.03
CA ALA A 31 13.44 -3.58 -37.30
C ALA A 31 12.16 -3.86 -38.08
N LYS A 32 12.18 -4.94 -38.88
CA LYS A 32 11.06 -5.45 -39.63
C LYS A 32 9.98 -5.78 -38.60
N ALA A 33 9.11 -4.82 -38.33
CA ALA A 33 7.84 -5.07 -37.67
C ALA A 33 7.10 -6.04 -38.58
N GLN A 34 7.17 -7.32 -38.25
CA GLN A 34 6.21 -8.27 -38.79
C GLN A 34 4.86 -7.75 -38.30
N ASN A 35 4.06 -7.21 -39.24
CA ASN A 35 2.64 -7.09 -39.08
C ASN A 35 2.11 -8.50 -38.85
N LEU A 36 2.16 -8.95 -37.60
CA LEU A 36 1.30 -10.00 -37.11
C LEU A 36 -0.09 -9.39 -37.24
N THR A 37 -0.74 -9.76 -38.34
CA THR A 37 -2.19 -9.83 -38.46
C THR A 37 -2.78 -10.15 -37.08
N PRO A 38 -3.89 -9.51 -36.66
CA PRO A 38 -4.53 -9.82 -35.40
C PRO A 38 -5.05 -11.26 -35.48
N ASN A 39 -4.16 -12.20 -35.21
CA ASN A 39 -4.48 -13.59 -35.06
C ASN A 39 -5.36 -13.57 -33.83
N THR A 40 -6.65 -13.85 -34.05
CA THR A 40 -7.65 -13.96 -33.02
C THR A 40 -7.20 -15.12 -32.15
N SER A 41 -6.30 -14.85 -31.20
CA SER A 41 -5.92 -15.80 -30.18
C SER A 41 -7.23 -16.25 -29.57
N PRO A 42 -7.51 -17.56 -29.50
CA PRO A 42 -8.68 -18.03 -28.79
C PRO A 42 -8.55 -17.44 -27.40
N LYS A 43 -9.45 -16.50 -27.13
CA LYS A 43 -9.73 -15.96 -25.81
C LYS A 43 -9.70 -17.18 -24.91
N THR A 44 -8.65 -17.33 -24.11
CA THR A 44 -8.61 -18.33 -23.06
C THR A 44 -9.69 -17.91 -22.09
N GLN A 45 -10.93 -18.29 -22.44
CA GLN A 45 -12.07 -18.38 -21.59
C GLN A 45 -11.74 -19.52 -20.62
N ARG A 46 -10.80 -19.28 -19.70
CA ARG A 46 -10.89 -19.92 -18.40
C ARG A 46 -12.23 -19.45 -17.87
N GLY A 47 -13.19 -20.38 -17.88
CA GLY A 47 -14.58 -20.13 -17.56
C GLY A 47 -14.71 -19.15 -16.40
N ALA A 48 -15.26 -17.99 -16.70
CA ALA A 48 -15.81 -17.11 -15.69
C ALA A 48 -17.05 -17.82 -15.15
N VAL A 49 -16.84 -18.80 -14.28
CA VAL A 49 -17.88 -19.30 -13.39
C VAL A 49 -18.21 -18.16 -12.46
N GLY A 50 -19.18 -17.34 -12.86
CA GLY A 50 -19.99 -16.47 -12.01
C GLY A 50 -19.27 -15.60 -10.97
N ALA A 51 -18.09 -15.03 -11.25
CA ALA A 51 -17.49 -14.07 -10.34
C ALA A 51 -18.34 -12.78 -10.32
N LYS A 52 -19.34 -12.72 -9.42
CA LYS A 52 -20.11 -11.50 -9.17
C LYS A 52 -19.13 -10.37 -8.84
N ARG A 53 -19.19 -9.28 -9.63
CA ARG A 53 -18.43 -8.07 -9.33
C ARG A 53 -18.91 -7.53 -7.99
N PHE A 54 -17.99 -7.32 -7.04
CA PHE A 54 -18.33 -6.67 -5.78
C PHE A 54 -18.61 -5.20 -6.05
N SER A 55 -19.72 -4.67 -5.56
CA SER A 55 -19.93 -3.23 -5.53
C SER A 55 -20.02 -2.79 -4.08
N CYS A 56 -19.20 -1.78 -3.73
CA CYS A 56 -19.13 -1.22 -2.38
C CYS A 56 -20.42 -0.51 -1.94
N SER A 57 -21.25 -0.07 -2.88
CA SER A 57 -22.34 0.87 -2.61
C SER A 57 -23.41 0.30 -1.68
N ASN A 58 -23.78 -0.95 -1.91
CA ASN A 58 -24.88 -1.61 -1.21
C ASN A 58 -24.41 -2.44 -0.01
N GLN A 59 -23.12 -2.41 0.32
CA GLN A 59 -22.56 -3.26 1.37
C GLN A 59 -22.73 -2.62 2.74
N ASN A 60 -23.05 -3.44 3.73
CA ASN A 60 -22.90 -3.05 5.12
C ASN A 60 -21.40 -3.01 5.51
N LEU A 61 -21.10 -2.40 6.65
CA LEU A 61 -19.72 -2.19 7.11
C LEU A 61 -18.96 -3.52 7.28
N GLU A 62 -19.63 -4.55 7.79
CA GLU A 62 -19.02 -5.85 8.05
C GLU A 62 -18.63 -6.59 6.77
N ALA A 63 -19.55 -6.69 5.81
CA ALA A 63 -19.30 -7.31 4.52
C ALA A 63 -18.21 -6.56 3.75
N LEU A 64 -18.24 -5.23 3.78
CA LEU A 64 -17.20 -4.38 3.19
C LEU A 64 -15.83 -4.67 3.79
N THR A 65 -15.72 -4.58 5.12
CA THR A 65 -14.43 -4.66 5.82
C THR A 65 -13.86 -6.07 5.80
N THR A 66 -14.71 -7.10 5.80
CA THR A 66 -14.28 -8.49 5.62
C THR A 66 -13.59 -8.69 4.26
N GLN A 67 -14.16 -8.16 3.18
CA GLN A 67 -13.54 -8.24 1.85
C GLN A 67 -12.28 -7.39 1.76
N LEU A 68 -12.32 -6.18 2.33
CA LEU A 68 -11.20 -5.25 2.39
C LEU A 68 -9.99 -5.90 3.08
N LEU A 69 -10.16 -6.43 4.29
CA LEU A 69 -9.08 -7.00 5.09
C LEU A 69 -8.51 -8.26 4.45
N ARG A 70 -9.34 -9.08 3.78
CA ARG A 70 -8.85 -10.21 2.98
C ARG A 70 -7.87 -9.77 1.90
N ASP A 71 -8.19 -8.68 1.19
CA ASP A 71 -7.38 -8.21 0.07
C ASP A 71 -6.26 -7.24 0.50
N LEU A 72 -6.33 -6.73 1.74
CA LEU A 72 -5.46 -5.68 2.27
C LEU A 72 -3.97 -6.01 2.14
N PRO A 73 -3.47 -7.22 2.44
CA PRO A 73 -2.05 -7.53 2.25
C PRO A 73 -1.56 -7.24 0.83
N SER A 74 -2.38 -7.55 -0.18
CA SER A 74 -2.01 -7.28 -1.58
C SER A 74 -1.95 -5.78 -1.89
N TYR A 75 -2.90 -4.99 -1.37
CA TYR A 75 -2.96 -3.55 -1.58
C TYR A 75 -1.88 -2.80 -0.81
N ALA A 76 -1.70 -3.11 0.48
CA ALA A 76 -0.69 -2.53 1.34
C ALA A 76 0.73 -2.82 0.83
N ASN A 77 1.01 -4.07 0.40
CA ASN A 77 2.33 -4.41 -0.14
C ASN A 77 2.63 -3.66 -1.44
N ARG A 78 1.64 -3.44 -2.33
CA ARG A 78 1.83 -2.59 -3.51
C ARG A 78 2.13 -1.14 -3.12
N ALA A 79 1.43 -0.60 -2.12
CA ALA A 79 1.71 0.75 -1.61
C ALA A 79 3.12 0.84 -1.00
N SER A 80 3.53 -0.14 -0.20
CA SER A 80 4.86 -0.25 0.41
C SER A 80 5.96 -0.21 -0.66
N GLN A 81 5.81 -1.03 -1.69
CA GLN A 81 6.77 -1.11 -2.80
C GLN A 81 6.86 0.20 -3.59
N ARG A 82 5.74 0.92 -3.78
CA ARG A 82 5.76 2.24 -4.42
C ARG A 82 6.49 3.26 -3.55
N ALA A 83 6.18 3.31 -2.25
CA ALA A 83 6.84 4.21 -1.30
C ALA A 83 8.36 3.97 -1.24
N ARG A 84 8.79 2.71 -1.22
CA ARG A 84 10.22 2.35 -1.25
C ARG A 84 10.92 2.83 -2.52
N ARG A 85 10.30 2.74 -3.70
CA ARG A 85 10.91 3.22 -4.95
C ARG A 85 11.13 4.73 -4.96
N LEU A 86 10.25 5.47 -4.28
CA LEU A 86 10.36 6.92 -4.12
C LEU A 86 11.46 7.28 -3.11
N SER A 87 11.53 6.56 -1.99
CA SER A 87 12.56 6.73 -0.97
C SER A 87 13.74 5.79 -1.23
N ARG A 88 14.65 6.21 -2.13
CA ARG A 88 15.87 5.44 -2.49
C ARG A 88 16.82 5.15 -1.32
N ALA A 89 16.56 5.66 -0.12
CA ALA A 89 17.42 5.57 1.07
C ALA A 89 16.79 4.80 2.26
N ALA A 90 15.60 4.21 2.12
CA ALA A 90 14.97 3.49 3.24
C ALA A 90 15.64 2.11 3.47
N GLU A 91 16.50 2.02 4.49
CA GLU A 91 17.12 0.77 4.96
C GLU A 91 16.13 -0.16 5.68
N ALA A 92 14.93 0.33 5.99
CA ALA A 92 13.84 -0.41 6.61
C ALA A 92 12.63 -0.48 5.67
N TYR A 93 12.10 -1.69 5.44
CA TYR A 93 10.86 -1.88 4.68
C TYR A 93 10.01 -3.00 5.27
N SER A 94 8.69 -2.81 5.24
CA SER A 94 7.72 -3.75 5.81
C SER A 94 6.81 -4.34 4.73
N TYR A 95 6.47 -5.61 4.93
CA TYR A 95 5.46 -6.32 4.18
C TYR A 95 4.39 -6.86 5.11
N MET A 96 3.14 -6.57 4.80
CA MET A 96 2.00 -7.17 5.47
C MET A 96 1.89 -8.63 5.05
N VAL A 97 1.95 -9.52 6.04
CA VAL A 97 1.79 -10.96 5.88
C VAL A 97 0.31 -11.32 5.90
N VAL A 98 -0.41 -10.83 6.90
CA VAL A 98 -1.84 -11.11 7.08
C VAL A 98 -2.53 -9.94 7.79
N ALA A 99 -3.82 -9.77 7.50
CA ALA A 99 -4.72 -8.93 8.26
C ALA A 99 -5.70 -9.81 9.04
N GLY A 100 -5.92 -9.47 10.30
CA GLY A 100 -6.84 -10.13 11.21
C GLY A 100 -8.31 -9.84 10.87
N ARG A 101 -9.21 -10.37 11.70
CA ARG A 101 -10.64 -10.14 11.55
C ARG A 101 -11.01 -8.72 12.01
N PRO A 102 -12.03 -8.08 11.39
CA PRO A 102 -12.51 -6.79 11.85
C PRO A 102 -13.32 -6.94 13.15
N GLU A 103 -13.18 -5.96 14.04
CA GLU A 103 -13.97 -5.79 15.26
C GLU A 103 -14.65 -4.42 15.23
N PHE A 104 -15.94 -4.39 15.54
CA PHE A 104 -16.77 -3.17 15.45
C PHE A 104 -17.13 -2.60 16.82
N GLN A 105 -16.84 -3.32 17.89
CA GLN A 105 -17.05 -2.82 19.24
C GLN A 105 -15.98 -1.78 19.55
N PRO A 106 -16.35 -0.53 19.89
CA PRO A 106 -15.37 0.43 20.35
C PRO A 106 -14.73 -0.09 21.64
N LEU A 107 -13.40 0.05 21.74
CA LEU A 107 -12.70 -0.32 22.96
C LEU A 107 -13.30 0.46 24.14
N PRO A 108 -13.60 -0.21 25.26
CA PRO A 108 -14.04 0.48 26.47
C PRO A 108 -12.89 1.38 26.93
N LEU A 109 -12.99 2.67 26.66
CA LEU A 109 -12.11 3.65 27.27
C LEU A 109 -12.44 3.62 28.76
N ASN A 110 -11.45 3.35 29.62
CA ASN A 110 -11.60 3.48 31.06
C ASN A 110 -11.98 4.94 31.34
N SER A 111 -13.28 5.19 31.45
CA SER A 111 -13.84 6.51 31.48
C SER A 111 -13.73 7.07 32.90
N SER A 112 -12.65 7.77 33.20
CA SER A 112 -12.79 8.88 34.16
C SER A 112 -13.57 9.99 33.44
N GLY A 113 -14.90 9.82 33.30
CA GLY A 113 -15.83 10.90 32.94
C GLY A 113 -16.59 10.83 31.60
N TYR A 114 -16.25 9.94 30.66
CA TYR A 114 -16.96 9.81 29.38
C TYR A 114 -17.91 8.61 29.36
N THR A 115 -19.21 8.85 29.56
CA THR A 115 -20.24 7.82 29.43
C THR A 115 -20.30 7.28 27.99
N ALA A 116 -20.65 5.99 27.81
CA ALA A 116 -20.76 5.35 26.49
C ALA A 116 -21.66 6.10 25.48
N ASN A 117 -22.58 6.94 25.97
CA ASN A 117 -23.41 7.82 25.13
C ASN A 117 -22.63 8.98 24.50
N SER A 118 -21.51 9.43 25.08
CA SER A 118 -20.64 10.47 24.51
C SER A 118 -19.76 9.97 23.36
N LEU A 119 -19.48 8.66 23.31
CA LEU A 119 -18.77 8.01 22.20
C LEU A 119 -19.66 7.81 20.96
N LYS A 120 -20.98 7.67 21.14
CA LYS A 120 -21.96 7.76 20.03
C LYS A 120 -21.98 9.16 19.37
N THR A 121 -21.39 10.16 20.02
CA THR A 121 -21.30 11.54 19.51
C THR A 121 -20.01 11.79 18.71
N ALA A 122 -19.15 10.79 18.49
CA ALA A 122 -18.03 10.88 17.55
C ALA A 122 -18.57 10.90 16.11
N SER A 123 -19.14 12.04 15.71
CA SER A 123 -19.71 12.38 14.40
C SER A 123 -20.74 11.38 13.85
N VAL A 124 -22.02 11.78 13.87
CA VAL A 124 -23.11 11.08 13.17
C VAL A 124 -22.68 10.71 11.74
N GLY A 125 -22.59 9.41 11.44
CA GLY A 125 -22.24 8.89 10.11
C GLY A 125 -20.77 8.48 9.92
N VAL A 126 -19.93 8.48 10.96
CA VAL A 126 -18.61 7.86 10.95
C VAL A 126 -18.62 6.58 11.77
N GLU A 127 -18.13 5.50 11.14
CA GLU A 127 -18.05 4.16 11.71
C GLU A 127 -16.60 3.80 12.00
N GLN A 128 -16.36 3.18 13.15
CA GLN A 128 -15.05 2.68 13.54
C GLN A 128 -14.93 1.18 13.27
N VAL A 129 -13.77 0.77 12.75
CA VAL A 129 -13.39 -0.62 12.55
C VAL A 129 -12.01 -0.82 13.15
N PHE A 130 -11.93 -1.69 14.15
CA PHE A 130 -10.67 -2.15 14.70
C PHE A 130 -10.20 -3.40 13.96
N PHE A 131 -8.90 -3.53 13.71
CA PHE A 131 -8.31 -4.77 13.22
C PHE A 131 -6.81 -4.82 13.54
N THR A 132 -6.25 -6.03 13.48
CA THR A 132 -4.82 -6.26 13.64
C THR A 132 -4.18 -6.67 12.33
N THR A 133 -2.88 -6.42 12.17
CA THR A 133 -2.10 -6.97 11.07
C THR A 133 -0.80 -7.54 11.59
N LEU A 134 -0.29 -8.56 10.89
CA LEU A 134 1.05 -9.08 11.11
C LEU A 134 1.93 -8.66 9.94
N GLU A 135 3.00 -7.96 10.24
CA GLU A 135 3.98 -7.49 9.28
C GLU A 135 5.35 -8.12 9.50
N ARG A 136 6.08 -8.31 8.42
CA ARG A 136 7.50 -8.63 8.44
C ARG A 136 8.27 -7.39 8.00
N GLN A 137 9.05 -6.83 8.91
CA GLN A 137 9.95 -5.72 8.63
C GLN A 137 11.36 -6.23 8.44
N TYR A 138 12.04 -5.70 7.42
CA TYR A 138 13.44 -5.96 7.14
C TYR A 138 14.23 -4.69 7.40
N THR A 139 15.20 -4.77 8.31
CA THR A 139 16.13 -3.67 8.62
C THR A 139 17.54 -4.25 8.64
N ALA A 140 18.48 -3.64 7.90
CA ALA A 140 19.88 -4.09 7.84
C ALA A 140 20.04 -5.60 7.57
N GLY A 141 19.20 -6.15 6.68
CA GLY A 141 19.22 -7.57 6.31
C GLY A 141 18.59 -8.53 7.33
N LYS A 142 18.12 -8.04 8.49
CA LYS A 142 17.44 -8.86 9.50
C LYS A 142 15.93 -8.71 9.39
N ALA A 143 15.22 -9.84 9.49
CA ALA A 143 13.76 -9.86 9.52
C ALA A 143 13.26 -9.86 10.97
N VAL A 144 12.33 -8.96 11.28
CA VAL A 144 11.58 -8.95 12.53
C VAL A 144 10.08 -8.98 12.21
N GLN A 145 9.28 -9.53 13.13
CA GLN A 145 7.83 -9.54 13.02
C GLN A 145 7.24 -8.46 13.92
N LEU A 146 6.28 -7.72 13.38
CA LEU A 146 5.56 -6.67 14.08
C LEU A 146 4.06 -6.97 14.00
N GLN A 147 3.37 -6.83 15.11
CA GLN A 147 1.92 -6.83 15.13
C GLN A 147 1.46 -5.38 15.19
N GLN A 148 0.63 -4.96 14.26
CA GLN A 148 0.05 -3.63 14.26
C GLN A 148 -1.43 -3.71 14.66
N PHE A 149 -1.90 -2.68 15.35
CA PHE A 149 -3.27 -2.52 15.79
C PHE A 149 -3.81 -1.24 15.17
N HIS A 150 -4.97 -1.32 14.52
CA HIS A 150 -5.48 -0.23 13.69
C HIS A 150 -6.90 0.15 14.09
N TRP A 151 -7.15 1.45 14.19
CA TRP A 151 -8.49 2.03 14.25
C TRP A 151 -8.75 2.75 12.94
N LEU A 152 -9.57 2.16 12.10
CA LEU A 152 -9.98 2.70 10.81
C LEU A 152 -11.34 3.37 10.95
N PHE A 153 -11.43 4.61 10.48
CA PHE A 153 -12.66 5.37 10.46
C PHE A 153 -13.16 5.51 9.04
N LEU A 154 -14.37 5.03 8.79
CA LEU A 154 -15.04 5.07 7.50
C LEU A 154 -16.35 5.84 7.61
N THR A 155 -16.77 6.48 6.52
CA THR A 155 -18.10 7.08 6.44
C THR A 155 -18.84 6.56 5.23
N LYS A 156 -20.15 6.35 5.37
CA LYS A 156 -21.04 5.95 4.29
C LYS A 156 -21.68 7.19 3.66
N THR A 157 -21.43 7.40 2.37
CA THR A 157 -22.19 8.36 1.57
C THR A 157 -23.46 7.70 1.03
N LYS A 158 -24.28 8.46 0.29
CA LYS A 158 -25.45 7.91 -0.42
C LYS A 158 -25.10 6.73 -1.33
N THR A 159 -23.88 6.72 -1.86
CA THR A 159 -23.47 5.75 -2.87
C THR A 159 -22.32 4.86 -2.43
N ASP A 160 -21.44 5.25 -1.51
CA ASP A 160 -20.20 4.51 -1.27
C ASP A 160 -19.59 4.72 0.12
N TRP A 161 -18.69 3.81 0.50
CA TRP A 161 -17.83 3.98 1.65
C TRP A 161 -16.58 4.81 1.33
N ARG A 162 -16.24 5.72 2.24
CA ARG A 162 -15.07 6.61 2.15
C ARG A 162 -14.18 6.49 3.38
N PHE A 163 -12.88 6.54 3.13
CA PHE A 163 -11.86 6.64 4.16
C PHE A 163 -11.93 8.03 4.81
N VAL A 164 -11.93 8.09 6.14
CA VAL A 164 -11.86 9.34 6.91
C VAL A 164 -10.45 9.51 7.45
N MET A 165 -10.04 8.62 8.35
CA MET A 165 -8.73 8.64 8.99
C MET A 165 -8.39 7.28 9.59
N MET A 166 -7.14 7.11 10.05
CA MET A 166 -6.69 5.88 10.69
C MET A 166 -5.61 6.13 11.74
N PHE A 167 -5.74 5.50 12.90
CA PHE A 167 -4.69 5.45 13.92
C PHE A 167 -4.08 4.06 14.00
N SER A 168 -2.80 3.98 14.36
CA SER A 168 -2.11 2.71 14.53
C SER A 168 -1.24 2.67 15.78
N GLN A 169 -1.13 1.49 16.39
CA GLN A 169 -0.10 1.14 17.37
C GLN A 169 0.77 0.00 16.84
N THR A 170 2.05 0.03 17.16
CA THR A 170 3.00 -1.03 16.81
C THR A 170 3.37 -1.85 18.06
N GLY A 171 3.10 -3.15 18.03
CA GLY A 171 3.59 -4.13 18.98
C GLY A 171 4.71 -4.98 18.39
N PHE A 172 5.64 -5.40 19.24
CA PHE A 172 6.65 -6.40 18.85
C PHE A 172 6.02 -7.80 18.86
N TYR A 173 6.40 -8.65 17.91
CA TYR A 173 5.96 -10.05 17.87
C TYR A 173 7.18 -10.98 17.75
N PRO A 174 7.21 -12.13 18.47
CA PRO A 174 6.20 -12.66 19.39
C PRO A 174 6.33 -12.13 20.83
N LYS A 175 7.20 -11.14 21.07
CA LYS A 175 7.43 -10.60 22.42
C LYS A 175 6.27 -9.70 22.85
N ASN A 176 5.54 -10.09 23.91
CA ASN A 176 4.44 -9.32 24.50
C ASN A 176 4.92 -8.09 25.28
N GLN A 177 5.60 -7.17 24.60
CA GLN A 177 5.86 -5.84 25.13
C GLN A 177 4.65 -4.94 24.90
N PRO A 178 4.41 -3.94 25.77
CA PRO A 178 3.36 -2.96 25.52
C PRO A 178 3.53 -2.33 24.13
N PRO A 179 2.45 -2.21 23.34
CA PRO A 179 2.54 -1.58 22.04
C PRO A 179 2.87 -0.10 22.18
N THR A 180 3.41 0.50 21.12
CA THR A 180 3.68 1.95 21.08
C THR A 180 2.39 2.74 21.31
N PRO A 181 2.46 4.00 21.77
CA PRO A 181 1.30 4.89 21.79
C PRO A 181 0.63 4.99 20.41
N PRO A 182 -0.70 5.15 20.33
CA PRO A 182 -1.39 5.32 19.06
C PRO A 182 -0.89 6.57 18.34
N ARG A 183 -0.65 6.47 17.03
CA ARG A 183 -0.26 7.59 16.17
C ARG A 183 -1.18 7.68 14.97
N ASP A 184 -1.38 8.90 14.46
CA ASP A 184 -2.05 9.09 13.19
C ASP A 184 -1.25 8.39 12.08
N SER A 185 -1.93 7.54 11.36
CA SER A 185 -1.41 6.68 10.30
C SER A 185 -2.20 6.86 9.00
N SER A 186 -2.98 7.94 8.88
CA SER A 186 -3.85 8.23 7.75
C SER A 186 -3.09 8.40 6.42
N ASN A 187 -1.81 8.79 6.50
CA ASN A 187 -0.91 8.90 5.35
C ASN A 187 0.03 7.68 5.19
N GLY A 188 -0.10 6.67 6.07
CA GLY A 188 0.75 5.49 6.08
C GLY A 188 0.46 4.52 4.94
N VAL A 189 1.38 3.57 4.74
CA VAL A 189 1.30 2.55 3.67
C VAL A 189 0.00 1.75 3.71
N ILE A 190 -0.45 1.37 4.91
CA ILE A 190 -1.70 0.61 5.10
C ILE A 190 -2.91 1.47 4.71
N ALA A 191 -2.97 2.73 5.15
CA ALA A 191 -4.06 3.65 4.80
C ALA A 191 -4.10 3.92 3.28
N GLN A 192 -2.94 4.06 2.63
CA GLN A 192 -2.86 4.15 1.18
C GLN A 192 -3.38 2.89 0.48
N GLY A 193 -3.07 1.70 1.02
CA GLY A 193 -3.60 0.42 0.56
C GLY A 193 -5.13 0.36 0.67
N ILE A 194 -5.67 0.77 1.82
CA ILE A 194 -7.12 0.86 2.07
C ILE A 194 -7.79 1.82 1.09
N ALA A 195 -7.25 3.03 0.93
CA ALA A 195 -7.79 4.03 0.03
C ALA A 195 -7.80 3.55 -1.43
N ALA A 196 -6.77 2.82 -1.84
CA ALA A 196 -6.71 2.19 -3.16
C ALA A 196 -7.73 1.06 -3.32
N TRP A 197 -7.89 0.19 -2.32
CA TRP A 197 -8.91 -0.86 -2.36
C TRP A 197 -10.32 -0.28 -2.45
N LEU A 198 -10.64 0.73 -1.62
CA LEU A 198 -11.93 1.41 -1.66
C LEU A 198 -12.19 2.06 -3.02
N ARG A 199 -11.16 2.64 -3.66
CA ARG A 199 -11.26 3.20 -5.02
C ARG A 199 -11.63 2.11 -6.04
N ASP A 200 -10.94 0.99 -6.02
CA ASP A 200 -11.18 -0.11 -6.95
C ASP A 200 -12.54 -0.76 -6.71
N CYS A 201 -12.98 -0.81 -5.45
CA CYS A 201 -14.28 -1.34 -5.08
C CYS A 201 -15.44 -0.47 -5.59
N ARG A 202 -15.30 0.86 -5.52
CA ARG A 202 -16.26 1.80 -6.14
C ARG A 202 -16.29 1.66 -7.67
N ALA A 203 -15.14 1.35 -8.28
CA ALA A 203 -15.05 1.07 -9.70
C ALA A 203 -15.60 -0.33 -10.09
N GLY A 204 -16.02 -1.16 -9.13
CA GLY A 204 -16.49 -2.53 -9.39
C GLY A 204 -15.39 -3.49 -9.84
N SER A 205 -14.12 -3.14 -9.59
CA SER A 205 -12.93 -3.89 -10.03
C SER A 205 -12.46 -4.93 -9.00
N VAL A 206 -12.98 -4.88 -7.77
CA VAL A 206 -12.69 -5.88 -6.74
C VAL A 206 -13.41 -7.18 -7.07
N ARG A 207 -12.64 -8.26 -7.16
CA ARG A 207 -13.16 -9.60 -7.41
C ARG A 207 -13.56 -10.24 -6.10
N VAL A 208 -14.83 -10.58 -5.92
CA VAL A 208 -15.24 -11.50 -4.86
C VAL A 208 -14.83 -12.90 -5.30
N ARG A 209 -13.99 -13.56 -4.51
CA ARG A 209 -13.94 -15.02 -4.56
C ARG A 209 -15.04 -15.51 -3.64
N SER A 210 -16.09 -16.10 -4.20
CA SER A 210 -17.04 -16.87 -3.41
C SER A 210 -16.25 -17.95 -2.71
N LEU A 211 -16.15 -17.87 -1.38
CA LEU A 211 -15.70 -18.99 -0.58
C LEU A 211 -16.76 -20.06 -0.78
N HIS A 212 -16.46 -21.06 -1.61
CA HIS A 212 -17.20 -22.30 -1.62
C HIS A 212 -16.92 -22.95 -0.26
N LEU A 213 -17.78 -22.66 0.72
CA LEU A 213 -17.91 -23.49 1.91
C LEU A 213 -18.52 -24.79 1.41
N GLY A 214 -17.66 -25.74 1.04
CA GLY A 214 -18.07 -27.12 0.79
C GLY A 214 -18.69 -27.65 2.08
N SER A 215 -19.97 -27.99 2.00
CA SER A 215 -20.66 -28.81 2.99
C SER A 215 -20.15 -30.25 2.93
#